data_AF-A0A2C9SV63-F1
#
_entry.id   AF-A0A2C9SV63-F1
#
_cell.length_a   1.000
_cell.length_b   1.000
_cell.length_c   1.000
_cell.angle_alpha   90.00
_cell.angle_beta   90.00
_cell.angle_gamma   90.00
#
_symmetry.space_group_name_H-M   'P 1'
#
loop_
_entity.id
_entity.type
_entity.pdbx_description
1 polymer ?
#
loop_
_entity_poly.entity_id
_entity_poly.type
_entity_poly.pdbx_seq_one_letter_code
_entity_poly.pdbx_strand_id
1 'polypeptide(L)'
;MTEAVTRAFVLADHTAAAATDEAIDVIEGLLARTLSGGEPTVRDQRLAGLIADVWLANLAAFSSGRISGEVARDRIDRAIDRFVDATHGDPEVG
;
A
#
# COMPACT_ATOMS: atom_id res chain seq x y z
N MET A 1 -23.37 -20.58 -24.19
CA MET A 1 -23.40 -20.25 -22.75
C MET A 1 -22.00 -20.01 -22.18
N THR A 2 -21.01 -20.86 -22.48
CA THR A 2 -19.64 -20.74 -21.93
C THR A 2 -18.98 -19.39 -22.22
N GLU A 3 -19.04 -18.88 -23.46
CA GLU A 3 -18.44 -17.59 -23.81
C GLU A 3 -19.04 -16.42 -23.00
N ALA A 4 -20.37 -16.39 -22.85
CA ALA A 4 -21.05 -15.35 -22.09
C ALA A 4 -20.66 -15.38 -20.61
N VAL A 5 -20.53 -16.58 -20.02
CA VAL A 5 -20.08 -16.76 -18.62
C VAL A 5 -18.61 -16.36 -18.45
N THR A 6 -17.74 -16.74 -19.38
CA THR A 6 -16.32 -16.34 -19.36
C THR A 6 -16.16 -14.83 -19.47
N ARG A 7 -16.93 -14.17 -20.36
CA ARG A 7 -16.89 -12.69 -20.49
C ARG A 7 -17.43 -12.00 -19.23
N ALA A 8 -18.48 -12.54 -18.61
CA ALA A 8 -19.01 -12.02 -17.35
C ALA A 8 -18.00 -12.15 -16.20
N PHE A 9 -17.29 -13.27 -16.11
CA PHE A 9 -16.24 -13.48 -15.11
C PHE A 9 -15.05 -12.52 -15.31
N VAL A 10 -14.53 -12.40 -16.54
CA VAL A 10 -13.43 -11.48 -16.87
C VAL A 10 -13.82 -10.02 -16.61
N LEU A 11 -15.06 -9.63 -16.94
CA LEU A 11 -15.56 -8.29 -16.65
C LEU A 11 -15.66 -8.02 -15.14
N ALA A 12 -16.13 -9.00 -14.36
CA ALA A 12 -16.20 -8.90 -12.91
C ALA A 12 -14.80 -8.78 -12.29
N ASP A 13 -13.84 -9.55 -12.79
CA ASP A 13 -12.42 -9.49 -12.36
C ASP A 13 -11.80 -8.12 -12.66
N HIS A 14 -11.97 -7.59 -13.87
CA HIS A 14 -11.52 -6.24 -14.22
C HIS A 14 -12.17 -5.14 -13.37
N THR A 15 -13.47 -5.27 -13.07
CA THR A 15 -14.18 -4.31 -12.21
C THR A 15 -13.64 -4.36 -10.78
N ALA A 16 -13.37 -5.55 -10.25
CA ALA A 16 -12.79 -5.73 -8.94
C ALA A 16 -11.35 -5.18 -8.87
N ALA A 17 -10.56 -5.38 -9.93
CA ALA A 17 -9.22 -4.79 -10.05
C ALA A 17 -9.28 -3.26 -10.05
N ALA A 18 -10.13 -2.66 -10.89
CA ALA A 18 -10.28 -1.20 -10.94
C ALA A 18 -10.74 -0.58 -9.61
N ALA A 19 -11.67 -1.23 -8.91
CA ALA A 19 -12.09 -0.78 -7.57
C ALA A 19 -10.98 -0.93 -6.51
N THR A 20 -10.08 -1.90 -6.69
CA THR A 20 -8.92 -2.08 -5.81
C THR A 20 -7.88 -1.00 -6.05
N ASP A 21 -7.61 -0.68 -7.32
CA ASP A 21 -6.70 0.41 -7.70
C ASP A 21 -7.20 1.76 -7.18
N GLU A 22 -8.51 2.05 -7.34
CA GLU A 22 -9.11 3.28 -6.79
C GLU A 22 -8.98 3.35 -5.26
N ALA A 23 -9.17 2.23 -4.55
CA ALA A 23 -8.99 2.18 -3.11
C ALA A 23 -7.53 2.40 -2.69
N ILE A 24 -6.57 1.88 -3.45
CA ILE A 24 -5.14 2.12 -3.24
C ILE A 24 -4.82 3.61 -3.41
N ASP A 25 -5.28 4.24 -4.49
CA ASP A 25 -5.07 5.67 -4.76
C ASP A 25 -5.61 6.55 -3.63
N VAL A 26 -6.81 6.23 -3.11
CA VAL A 26 -7.40 6.94 -1.97
C VAL A 26 -6.55 6.78 -0.70
N ILE A 27 -6.08 5.56 -0.41
CA ILE A 27 -5.25 5.28 0.76
C ILE A 27 -3.90 6.01 0.65
N GLU A 28 -3.26 5.99 -0.52
CA GLU A 28 -2.02 6.72 -0.78
C GLU A 28 -2.20 8.22 -0.55
N GLY A 29 -3.28 8.81 -1.06
CA GLY A 29 -3.58 10.23 -0.85
C GLY A 29 -3.77 10.59 0.63
N LEU A 30 -4.48 9.75 1.39
CA LEU A 30 -4.67 9.94 2.83
C LEU A 30 -3.35 9.83 3.59
N LEU A 31 -2.51 8.85 3.25
CA LEU A 31 -1.19 8.68 3.85
C LEU A 31 -0.28 9.87 3.55
N ALA A 32 -0.21 10.34 2.31
CA ALA A 32 0.62 11.48 1.92
C ALA A 32 0.21 12.78 2.66
N ARG A 33 -1.08 13.02 2.81
CA ARG A 33 -1.62 14.16 3.59
C ARG A 33 -1.31 14.03 5.07
N THR A 34 -1.36 12.81 5.60
CA THR A 34 -1.06 12.53 7.02
C THR A 34 0.42 12.73 7.33
N LEU A 35 1.31 12.24 6.47
CA LEU A 35 2.76 12.37 6.62
C LEU A 35 3.25 13.82 6.55
N SER A 36 2.62 14.63 5.68
CA SER A 36 3.00 16.04 5.49
C SER A 36 2.40 17.00 6.52
N GLY A 37 1.35 16.59 7.26
CA GLY A 37 0.61 17.48 8.16
C GLY A 37 -0.06 18.67 7.45
N GLY A 38 -0.18 18.62 6.12
CA GLY A 38 -0.48 19.77 5.26
C GLY A 38 -0.36 19.42 3.79
N GLU A 39 0.15 20.31 2.94
CA GLU A 39 0.33 20.00 1.50
C GLU A 39 1.47 18.99 1.28
N PRO A 40 1.23 17.82 0.65
CA PRO A 40 2.24 16.80 0.51
C PRO A 40 3.39 17.23 -0.40
N THR A 41 4.62 17.14 0.11
CA THR A 41 5.80 17.28 -0.74
C THR A 41 5.99 16.05 -1.63
N VAL A 42 6.86 16.15 -2.65
CA VAL A 42 7.24 15.00 -3.49
C VAL A 42 7.83 13.85 -2.65
N ARG A 43 8.51 14.17 -1.54
CA ARG A 43 9.05 13.17 -0.62
C ARG A 43 7.93 12.46 0.12
N ASP A 44 6.92 13.18 0.60
CA ASP A 44 5.78 12.60 1.33
C ASP A 44 4.96 11.68 0.43
N GLN A 45 4.77 12.07 -0.84
CA GLN A 45 4.09 11.24 -1.83
C GLN A 45 4.86 9.94 -2.10
N ARG A 46 6.19 10.01 -2.26
CA ARG A 46 7.02 8.80 -2.45
C ARG A 46 6.99 7.89 -1.22
N LEU A 47 7.04 8.47 -0.02
CA LEU A 47 6.97 7.69 1.22
C LEU A 47 5.59 7.03 1.38
N ALA A 48 4.51 7.74 1.04
CA ALA A 48 3.15 7.20 1.05
C ALA A 48 3.01 6.01 0.09
N GLY A 49 3.54 6.09 -1.13
CA GLY A 49 3.55 4.97 -2.08
C GLY A 49 4.31 3.75 -1.55
N LEU A 50 5.49 3.95 -0.95
CA LEU A 50 6.24 2.84 -0.33
C LEU A 50 5.48 2.19 0.83
N ILE A 51 4.75 2.97 1.62
CA ILE A 51 3.91 2.44 2.70
C ILE A 51 2.72 1.65 2.12
N ALA A 52 2.09 2.16 1.06
CA ALA A 52 1.00 1.47 0.36
C ALA A 52 1.46 0.14 -0.26
N ASP A 53 2.64 0.10 -0.88
CA ASP A 53 3.24 -1.13 -1.43
C ASP A 53 3.43 -2.20 -0.34
N VAL A 54 3.98 -1.82 0.82
CA VAL A 54 4.18 -2.74 1.95
C VAL A 54 2.85 -3.22 2.51
N TRP A 55 1.87 -2.32 2.66
CA TRP A 55 0.54 -2.67 3.13
C TRP A 55 -0.14 -3.66 2.18
N LEU A 56 -0.11 -3.39 0.87
CA LEU A 56 -0.74 -4.23 -0.15
C LEU A 56 -0.10 -5.62 -0.21
N ALA A 57 1.23 -5.70 -0.15
CA ALA A 57 1.95 -6.97 -0.12
C ALA A 57 1.57 -7.84 1.10
N ASN A 58 1.39 -7.22 2.27
CA ASN A 58 0.96 -7.92 3.48
C ASN A 58 -0.53 -8.28 3.43
N LEU A 59 -1.39 -7.41 2.89
CA LEU A 59 -2.81 -7.70 2.69
C LEU A 59 -3.01 -8.90 1.75
N ALA A 60 -2.28 -8.96 0.63
CA ALA A 60 -2.33 -10.09 -0.30
C ALA A 60 -1.83 -11.40 0.35
N ALA A 61 -0.82 -11.33 1.22
CA ALA A 61 -0.35 -12.48 1.98
C ALA A 61 -1.37 -12.95 3.02
N PHE A 62 -2.04 -12.01 3.69
CA PHE A 62 -3.09 -12.32 4.66
C PHE A 62 -4.34 -12.89 3.98
N SER A 63 -4.83 -12.28 2.89
CA SER A 63 -6.03 -12.73 2.18
C SER A 63 -5.86 -14.12 1.55
N SER A 64 -4.64 -14.47 1.15
CA SER A 64 -4.26 -15.81 0.67
C SER A 64 -4.01 -16.83 1.80
N GLY A 65 -4.16 -16.43 3.07
CA GLY A 65 -3.96 -17.30 4.23
C GLY A 65 -2.49 -17.65 4.54
N ARG A 66 -1.52 -16.97 3.91
CA ARG A 66 -0.08 -17.23 4.11
C ARG A 66 0.48 -16.64 5.39
N ILE A 67 -0.14 -15.59 5.93
CA ILE A 67 0.24 -14.95 7.20
C ILE A 67 -1.01 -14.61 8.03
N SER A 68 -0.86 -14.48 9.34
CA SER A 68 -1.91 -13.95 10.21
C SER A 68 -1.97 -12.42 10.13
N GLY A 69 -3.09 -11.84 10.57
CA GLY A 69 -3.23 -10.38 10.67
C GLY A 69 -2.24 -9.75 11.66
N GLU A 70 -1.85 -10.49 12.71
CA GLU A 70 -0.82 -10.06 13.65
C GLU A 70 0.55 -9.97 12.97
N VAL A 71 0.95 -10.99 12.21
CA VAL A 71 2.20 -10.99 11.44
C VAL A 71 2.21 -9.89 10.37
N ALA A 72 1.06 -9.62 9.74
CA ALA A 72 0.92 -8.53 8.77
C ALA A 72 1.17 -7.16 9.43
N ARG A 73 0.53 -6.89 10.58
CA ARG A 73 0.73 -5.64 11.35
C ARG A 73 2.19 -5.46 11.74
N ASP A 74 2.78 -6.49 12.34
CA ASP A 74 4.19 -6.50 12.77
C ASP A 74 5.17 -6.15 11.65
N ARG A 75 4.91 -6.64 10.43
CA ARG A 75 5.75 -6.38 9.26
C ARG A 75 5.60 -4.96 8.75
N ILE A 76 4.38 -4.43 8.77
CA ILE A 76 4.09 -3.05 8.37
C ILE A 76 4.77 -2.08 9.33
N ASP A 77 4.61 -2.26 10.64
CA ASP A 77 5.22 -1.39 11.67
C ASP A 77 6.74 -1.34 11.51
N ARG A 78 7.40 -2.51 11.43
CA ARG A 78 8.85 -2.59 11.20
C ARG A 78 9.32 -1.99 9.88
N ALA A 79 8.47 -1.94 8.86
CA ALA A 79 8.83 -1.32 7.58
C ALA A 79 8.76 0.21 7.68
N ILE A 80 7.70 0.73 8.33
CA ILE A 80 7.53 2.15 8.60
C ILE A 80 8.68 2.67 9.46
N ASP A 81 9.03 1.98 10.55
CA ASP A 81 10.16 2.36 11.42
C ASP A 81 11.47 2.48 10.62
N ARG A 82 11.74 1.52 9.73
CA ARG A 82 12.92 1.57 8.86
C ARG A 82 12.90 2.72 7.87
N PHE A 83 11.73 3.08 7.33
CA PHE A 83 11.62 4.24 6.45
C PHE A 83 11.86 5.54 7.23
N VAL A 84 11.29 5.66 8.43
CA VAL A 84 11.47 6.82 9.30
C VAL A 84 12.94 6.95 9.74
N ASP A 85 13.57 5.87 10.19
CA ASP A 85 14.99 5.88 10.57
C ASP A 85 15.91 6.25 9.40
N ALA A 86 15.67 5.67 8.21
CA ALA A 86 16.42 6.00 7.01
C ALA A 86 16.25 7.47 6.58
N THR A 87 15.12 8.09 6.93
CA THR A 87 14.90 9.52 6.67
C THR A 87 15.54 10.47 7.68
N HIS A 88 15.88 9.99 8.89
CA HIS A 88 16.57 10.76 9.94
C HIS A 88 18.10 10.57 9.92
N GLY A 89 18.60 9.55 9.22
CA GLY A 89 20.04 9.29 9.08
C GLY A 89 20.64 9.95 7.84
N ASP A 90 21.12 11.18 7.98
CA ASP A 90 22.30 11.67 7.23
C ASP A 90 23.36 12.14 8.26
N PRO A 91 24.66 11.95 7.97
CA PRO A 91 25.71 11.84 8.97
C PRO A 91 26.20 13.21 9.45
N GLU A 92 26.34 13.34 10.77
CA GLU A 92 27.32 14.25 11.36
C GLU A 92 28.72 13.82 10.92
N VAL A 93 29.16 14.35 9.77
CA VAL A 93 30.58 14.50 9.43
C VAL A 93 30.85 16.00 9.25
N GLY A 94 31.26 16.62 10.35
CA GLY A 94 31.81 17.96 10.46
C GLY A 94 32.73 18.03 11.67
#